data_AF-A0A1X1AZV8-F1
#
_entry.id   AF-A0A1X1AZV8-F1
#
_cell.length_a   1.000
_cell.length_b   1.000
_cell.length_c   1.000
_cell.angle_alpha   90.00
_cell.angle_beta   90.00
_cell.angle_gamma   90.00
#
_symmetry.space_group_name_H-M   'P 1'
#
loop_
_entity.id
_entity.type
_entity.pdbx_description
1 polymer ?
#
loop_
_entity_poly.entity_id
_entity_poly.type
_entity_poly.pdbx_seq_one_letter_code
_entity_poly.pdbx_strand_id
1 'polypeptide(L)'
;MDSMCDSTVAETRNEPRALNWHMIDAEPVMLTWVPGVLLVASFGVSLMAGLSSSGSALIAMAVLSVAAFGVHLSWIRARTLAVGPRILVFAAQLGLTAALVWFSPFYGIYGFIAYITAMLLFDGAALVVAFCAIAPIQAASQIGGFKQIPSAPGAFVALLVVNAAIVIVVQWLGTRRAREMNEREIALRKLEEAQQRNAELHDQLLERAREQGVLEERARLSREIHDTVAQDLVAIVSQLEAIEPGDVAAERVETAKRLARSGLGEARRAVDALKSPMLDGQPLSVALADVVHAWSTVNAISADVQIEGHPVSTEDDQNLLRICQEALSNVSRHAAAKMFQWGCPMSTRASSSTFETTAQASIR
;
A
#
# COMPACT_ATOMS: atom_id res chain seq x y z
N MET A 1 11.21 -35.86 -8.61
CA MET A 1 10.66 -34.66 -9.28
C MET A 1 9.33 -34.36 -8.64
N ASP A 2 9.22 -34.37 -7.30
CA ASP A 2 9.75 -33.41 -6.29
C ASP A 2 8.51 -32.63 -5.81
N SER A 3 7.72 -33.13 -4.86
CA SER A 3 8.02 -33.19 -3.42
C SER A 3 8.76 -31.95 -2.94
N MET A 4 8.11 -30.79 -2.97
CA MET A 4 8.65 -29.58 -2.35
C MET A 4 7.52 -28.68 -1.80
N CYS A 5 7.72 -28.24 -0.55
CA CYS A 5 6.97 -27.23 0.21
C CYS A 5 5.60 -27.64 0.75
N ASP A 6 5.62 -28.50 1.77
CA ASP A 6 4.76 -28.25 2.94
C ASP A 6 5.60 -28.45 4.21
N SER A 7 6.59 -27.57 4.36
CA SER A 7 7.43 -27.50 5.55
C SER A 7 7.01 -26.29 6.37
N THR A 8 6.61 -26.58 7.61
CA THR A 8 6.75 -25.68 8.76
C THR A 8 5.92 -24.40 8.71
N VAL A 9 4.60 -24.53 8.94
CA VAL A 9 3.96 -23.65 9.92
C VAL A 9 4.63 -24.00 11.25
N ALA A 10 5.72 -23.29 11.53
CA ALA A 10 6.38 -23.34 12.81
C ALA A 10 5.34 -22.92 13.85
N GLU A 11 4.77 -23.94 14.48
CA GLU A 11 4.20 -23.93 15.81
C GLU A 11 4.95 -22.86 16.62
N THR A 12 4.21 -21.80 16.95
CA THR A 12 4.67 -20.63 17.70
C THR A 12 5.27 -21.13 19.00
N ARG A 13 6.58 -21.38 18.94
CA ARG A 13 7.39 -21.94 20.00
C ARG A 13 7.54 -20.89 21.06
N ASN A 14 6.52 -20.77 21.91
CA ASN A 14 6.56 -20.24 23.28
C ASN A 14 7.66 -19.20 23.50
N GLU A 15 7.74 -18.18 22.62
CA GLU A 15 8.61 -17.06 22.85
C GLU A 15 8.01 -16.39 24.08
N PRO A 16 8.76 -16.23 25.18
CA PRO A 16 8.24 -15.51 26.32
C PRO A 16 7.84 -14.14 25.76
N ARG A 17 6.51 -13.89 25.70
CA ARG A 17 5.91 -12.63 25.24
C ARG A 17 6.86 -11.53 25.65
N ALA A 18 7.47 -10.87 24.66
CA ALA A 18 8.52 -9.91 24.92
C ALA A 18 8.00 -8.96 25.99
N LEU A 19 8.48 -9.14 27.23
CA LEU A 19 8.28 -8.20 28.32
C LEU A 19 8.59 -6.82 27.72
N ASN A 20 7.91 -5.77 28.18
CA ASN A 20 7.88 -4.46 27.53
C ASN A 20 9.24 -3.70 27.50
N TRP A 21 10.37 -4.40 27.39
CA TRP A 21 11.74 -3.92 27.20
C TRP A 21 11.90 -2.96 26.03
N HIS A 22 11.05 -3.05 24.99
CA HIS A 22 11.01 -2.04 23.93
C HIS A 22 10.75 -0.62 24.48
N MET A 23 10.02 -0.49 25.60
CA MET A 23 9.86 0.81 26.29
C MET A 23 11.15 1.29 26.95
N ILE A 24 11.98 0.37 27.47
CA ILE A 24 13.31 0.72 28.02
C ILE A 24 14.25 1.17 26.91
N ASP A 25 14.17 0.54 25.74
CA ASP A 25 15.00 0.92 24.59
C ASP A 25 14.60 2.25 23.98
N ALA A 26 13.31 2.61 24.04
CA ALA A 26 12.83 3.92 23.61
C ALA A 26 13.29 5.05 24.56
N GLU A 27 13.27 4.82 25.87
CA GLU A 27 13.50 5.87 26.88
C GLU A 27 14.51 5.46 27.98
N PRO A 28 15.77 5.12 27.63
CA PRO A 28 16.73 4.51 28.57
C PRO A 28 17.17 5.48 29.67
N VAL A 29 17.27 6.77 29.38
CA VAL A 29 17.70 7.79 30.34
C VAL A 29 16.64 7.98 31.43
N MET A 30 15.37 8.07 31.03
CA MET A 30 14.26 8.30 31.96
C MET A 30 14.13 7.14 32.94
N LEU A 31 14.05 5.90 32.45
CA LEU A 31 13.86 4.71 33.29
C LEU A 31 15.06 4.41 34.20
N THR A 32 16.27 4.84 33.81
CA THR A 32 17.47 4.67 34.63
C THR A 32 17.53 5.65 35.79
N TRP A 33 17.28 6.95 35.54
CA TRP A 33 17.57 8.00 36.51
C TRP A 33 16.37 8.47 37.33
N VAL A 34 15.14 8.34 36.83
CA VAL A 34 13.93 8.76 37.55
C VAL A 34 13.85 8.16 38.96
N PRO A 35 14.16 6.86 39.19
CA PRO A 35 14.09 6.29 40.54
C PRO A 35 15.09 6.93 41.52
N GLY A 36 16.28 7.29 41.05
CA GLY A 36 17.27 8.03 41.84
C GLY A 36 16.75 9.43 42.22
N VAL A 37 16.15 10.13 41.26
CA VAL A 37 15.52 11.44 41.50
C VAL A 37 14.39 11.34 42.54
N LEU A 38 13.53 10.33 42.43
CA LEU A 38 12.42 10.12 43.39
C LEU A 38 12.93 9.75 44.79
N LEU A 39 14.03 9.00 44.91
CA LEU A 39 14.66 8.71 46.21
C LEU A 39 15.21 9.98 46.87
N VAL A 40 15.93 10.82 46.12
CA VAL A 40 16.46 12.09 46.60
C VAL A 40 15.32 13.04 47.00
N ALA A 41 14.27 13.13 46.18
CA ALA A 41 13.09 13.94 46.47
C ALA A 41 12.37 13.44 47.75
N SER A 42 12.17 12.13 47.88
CA SER A 42 11.55 11.52 49.07
C SER A 42 12.36 11.81 50.35
N PHE A 43 13.69 11.70 50.28
CA PHE A 43 14.58 12.04 51.40
C PHE A 43 14.52 13.52 51.75
N GLY A 44 14.55 14.42 50.75
CA GLY A 44 14.46 15.86 50.95
C GLY A 44 13.15 16.29 51.60
N VAL A 45 12.01 15.79 51.11
CA VAL A 45 10.69 16.07 51.70
C VAL A 45 10.62 15.52 53.13
N SER A 46 11.19 14.33 53.37
CA SER A 46 11.25 13.77 54.72
C SER A 46 12.04 14.63 55.70
N LEU A 47 13.13 15.26 55.24
CA LEU A 47 13.94 16.18 56.06
C LEU A 47 13.15 17.46 56.36
N MET A 48 12.49 18.03 55.35
CA MET A 48 11.67 19.25 55.49
C MET A 48 10.48 19.04 56.42
N ALA A 49 9.86 17.87 56.39
CA ALA A 49 8.72 17.53 57.24
C ALA A 49 9.11 17.22 58.69
N GLY A 50 10.40 17.10 59.03
CA GLY A 50 10.88 16.89 60.39
C GLY A 50 10.49 15.55 61.01
N LEU A 51 10.05 14.56 60.22
CA LEU A 51 9.54 13.27 60.72
C LEU A 51 10.62 12.34 61.28
N SER A 52 11.90 12.59 60.98
CA SER A 52 13.04 11.83 61.51
C SER A 52 14.06 12.77 62.14
N SER A 53 14.05 12.86 63.47
CA SER A 53 14.96 13.71 64.25
C SER A 53 16.23 12.99 64.74
N SER A 54 16.25 11.66 64.69
CA SER A 54 17.43 10.87 65.09
C SER A 54 18.43 10.75 63.94
N GLY A 55 19.69 11.11 64.19
CA GLY A 55 20.78 10.99 63.21
C GLY A 55 20.97 9.56 62.68
N SER A 56 20.71 8.53 63.49
CA SER A 56 20.78 7.13 63.04
C SER A 56 19.69 6.76 62.03
N ALA A 57 18.48 7.34 62.15
CA ALA A 57 17.39 7.12 61.21
C ALA A 57 17.70 7.75 59.85
N LEU A 58 18.28 8.96 59.84
CA LEU A 58 18.70 9.63 58.62
C LEU A 58 19.79 8.85 57.87
N ILE A 59 20.78 8.32 58.60
CA ILE A 59 21.83 7.47 58.02
C ILE A 59 21.21 6.20 57.43
N ALA A 60 20.31 5.53 58.16
CA ALA A 60 19.64 4.33 57.67
C ALA A 60 18.84 4.61 56.37
N MET A 61 18.10 5.71 56.32
CA MET A 61 17.36 6.13 55.12
C MET A 61 18.28 6.37 53.93
N ALA A 62 19.43 7.04 54.14
CA ALA A 62 20.40 7.29 53.07
C ALA A 62 21.00 5.98 52.54
N VAL A 63 21.43 5.07 53.43
CA VAL A 63 21.98 3.76 53.06
C VAL A 63 20.95 2.91 52.30
N LEU A 64 19.72 2.85 52.80
CA LEU A 64 18.64 2.12 52.15
C LEU A 64 18.27 2.72 50.78
N SER A 65 18.35 4.04 50.62
CA SER A 65 18.12 4.70 49.34
C SER A 65 19.19 4.32 48.32
N VAL A 66 20.47 4.31 48.72
CA VAL A 66 21.58 3.87 47.86
C VAL A 66 21.42 2.39 47.48
N ALA A 67 21.05 1.54 48.45
CA ALA A 67 20.80 0.12 48.19
C ALA A 67 19.62 -0.07 47.21
N ALA A 68 18.52 0.67 47.39
CA ALA A 68 17.36 0.62 46.50
C ALA A 68 17.72 1.03 45.07
N PHE A 69 18.49 2.09 44.91
CA PHE A 69 18.98 2.53 43.59
C PHE A 69 19.96 1.52 42.96
N GLY A 70 20.82 0.90 43.77
CA GLY A 70 21.72 -0.16 43.32
C GLY A 70 20.99 -1.41 42.82
N VAL A 71 19.94 -1.83 43.53
CA VAL A 71 19.04 -2.91 43.08
C VAL A 71 18.35 -2.52 41.78
N HIS A 72 17.86 -1.28 41.67
CA HIS A 72 17.24 -0.78 40.44
C HIS A 72 18.18 -0.84 39.22
N LEU A 73 19.41 -0.35 39.40
CA LEU A 73 20.43 -0.37 38.34
C LEU A 73 20.88 -1.77 37.96
N SER A 74 20.94 -2.70 38.93
CA SER A 74 21.42 -4.06 38.67
C SER A 74 20.46 -4.82 37.74
N TRP A 75 19.14 -4.66 37.93
CA TRP A 75 18.17 -5.36 37.10
C TRP A 75 17.97 -4.72 35.72
N ILE A 76 18.07 -3.38 35.60
CA ILE A 76 18.02 -2.71 34.28
C ILE A 76 19.14 -3.22 33.37
N ARG A 77 20.31 -3.53 33.93
CA ARG A 77 21.44 -4.11 33.18
C ARG A 77 21.23 -5.58 32.84
N ALA A 78 20.37 -6.29 33.57
CA ALA A 78 20.09 -7.71 33.39
C ALA A 78 18.82 -7.91 32.54
N ARG A 79 18.92 -7.65 31.23
CA ARG A 79 17.78 -7.69 30.28
C ARG A 79 17.17 -9.08 30.09
N THR A 80 17.90 -10.15 30.42
CA THR A 80 17.49 -11.54 30.23
C THR A 80 17.47 -12.31 31.56
N LEU A 81 16.78 -11.77 32.57
CA LEU A 81 16.56 -12.50 33.83
C LEU A 81 15.60 -13.67 33.62
N ALA A 82 15.96 -14.85 34.13
CA ALA A 82 15.02 -15.95 34.32
C ALA A 82 13.93 -15.57 35.35
N VAL A 83 12.81 -16.31 35.40
CA VAL A 83 11.65 -15.97 36.26
C VAL A 83 12.03 -15.85 37.74
N GLY A 84 12.84 -16.77 38.27
CA GLY A 84 13.28 -16.73 39.69
C GLY A 84 14.00 -15.43 40.07
N PRO A 85 15.09 -15.04 39.37
CA PRO A 85 15.75 -13.75 39.57
C PRO A 85 14.85 -12.52 39.45
N ARG A 86 13.83 -12.52 38.55
CA ARG A 86 12.86 -11.41 38.46
C ARG A 86 12.07 -11.24 39.77
N ILE A 87 11.59 -12.35 40.32
CA ILE A 87 10.86 -12.36 41.59
C ILE A 87 11.76 -11.86 42.72
N LEU A 88 13.02 -12.30 42.77
CA LEU A 88 13.98 -11.87 43.80
C LEU A 88 14.27 -10.37 43.73
N VAL A 89 14.53 -9.83 42.54
CA VAL A 89 14.73 -8.39 42.33
C VAL A 89 13.51 -7.60 42.78
N PHE A 90 12.33 -8.02 42.34
CA PHE A 90 11.08 -7.34 42.69
C PHE A 90 10.82 -7.40 44.21
N ALA A 91 11.01 -8.55 44.83
CA ALA A 91 10.88 -8.72 46.28
C ALA A 91 11.90 -7.87 47.05
N ALA A 92 13.15 -7.79 46.59
CA ALA A 92 14.17 -6.94 47.19
C ALA A 92 13.79 -5.45 47.08
N GLN A 93 13.34 -5.00 45.91
CA GLN A 93 12.86 -3.63 45.72
C GLN A 93 11.65 -3.32 46.63
N LEU A 94 10.71 -4.26 46.74
CA LEU A 94 9.52 -4.12 47.58
C LEU A 94 9.89 -4.04 49.07
N GLY A 95 10.78 -4.92 49.53
CA GLY A 95 11.29 -4.94 50.90
C GLY A 95 12.05 -3.67 51.26
N LEU A 96 12.91 -3.16 50.37
CA LEU A 96 13.62 -1.89 50.56
C LEU A 96 12.65 -0.71 50.61
N THR A 97 11.63 -0.69 49.76
CA THR A 97 10.59 0.35 49.79
C THR A 97 9.80 0.32 51.10
N ALA A 98 9.40 -0.87 51.56
CA ALA A 98 8.72 -1.03 52.84
C ALA A 98 9.60 -0.58 54.02
N ALA A 99 10.88 -0.95 54.02
CA ALA A 99 11.83 -0.49 55.01
C ALA A 99 11.97 1.04 55.02
N LEU A 100 12.06 1.67 53.85
CA LEU A 100 12.11 3.13 53.72
C LEU A 100 10.81 3.80 54.22
N VAL A 101 9.64 3.25 53.88
CA VAL A 101 8.33 3.74 54.35
C VAL A 101 8.15 3.60 55.88
N TRP A 102 8.82 2.62 56.49
CA TRP A 102 8.85 2.48 57.95
C TRP A 102 9.54 3.66 58.65
N PHE A 103 10.59 4.19 58.04
CA PHE A 103 11.29 5.38 58.55
C PHE A 103 10.54 6.67 58.20
N SER A 104 10.01 6.77 56.98
CA SER A 104 9.29 7.96 56.53
C SER A 104 8.24 7.65 55.46
N PRO A 105 6.98 8.10 55.63
CA PRO A 105 5.91 7.86 54.67
C PRO A 105 6.19 8.44 53.28
N PHE A 106 7.03 9.47 53.16
CA PHE A 106 7.30 10.12 51.86
C PHE A 106 8.00 9.22 50.84
N TYR A 107 8.59 8.11 51.27
CA TYR A 107 9.14 7.11 50.35
C TYR A 107 8.08 6.34 49.54
N GLY A 108 6.78 6.52 49.82
CA GLY A 108 5.74 6.06 48.90
C GLY A 108 5.77 6.77 47.54
N ILE A 109 6.40 7.95 47.44
CA ILE A 109 6.68 8.61 46.16
C ILE A 109 7.61 7.74 45.31
N TYR A 110 8.71 7.25 45.90
CA TYR A 110 9.58 6.26 45.25
C TYR A 110 8.86 4.93 45.00
N GLY A 111 7.96 4.53 45.89
CA GLY A 111 7.17 3.30 45.78
C GLY A 111 6.39 3.15 44.47
N PHE A 112 6.08 4.25 43.76
CA PHE A 112 5.48 4.19 42.43
C PHE A 112 6.33 3.46 41.38
N ILE A 113 7.67 3.46 41.55
CA ILE A 113 8.57 2.72 40.65
C ILE A 113 8.31 1.22 40.71
N ALA A 114 7.82 0.68 41.84
CA ALA A 114 7.48 -0.73 41.92
C ALA A 114 6.35 -1.12 40.94
N TYR A 115 5.41 -0.23 40.64
CA TYR A 115 4.39 -0.48 39.62
C TYR A 115 5.02 -0.58 38.22
N ILE A 116 5.93 0.33 37.89
CA ILE A 116 6.64 0.31 36.60
C ILE A 116 7.50 -0.94 36.49
N THR A 117 8.27 -1.27 37.53
CA THR A 117 9.06 -2.51 37.57
C THR A 117 8.17 -3.75 37.40
N ALA A 118 7.00 -3.79 38.06
CA ALA A 118 6.08 -4.91 37.92
C ALA A 118 5.57 -5.06 36.47
N MET A 119 5.17 -3.96 35.81
CA MET A 119 4.75 -3.95 34.40
C MET A 119 5.85 -4.36 33.42
N LEU A 120 7.11 -4.20 33.82
CA LEU A 120 8.27 -4.59 33.04
C LEU A 120 8.70 -6.03 33.29
N LEU A 121 8.50 -6.58 34.49
CA LEU A 121 8.94 -7.93 34.87
C LEU A 121 7.86 -9.01 34.75
N PHE A 122 6.57 -8.65 34.80
CA PHE A 122 5.44 -9.57 34.87
C PHE A 122 4.32 -9.20 33.91
N ASP A 123 3.54 -10.19 33.51
CA ASP A 123 2.35 -10.07 32.68
C ASP A 123 1.18 -10.92 33.25
N GLY A 124 -0.01 -10.73 32.67
CA GLY A 124 -1.20 -11.52 33.00
C GLY A 124 -1.54 -11.54 34.50
N ALA A 125 -1.75 -12.74 35.05
CA ALA A 125 -2.11 -12.94 36.45
C ALA A 125 -0.96 -12.61 37.42
N ALA A 126 0.30 -12.84 37.03
CA ALA A 126 1.46 -12.55 37.87
C ALA A 126 1.61 -11.03 38.12
N LEU A 127 1.27 -10.20 37.12
CA LEU A 127 1.25 -8.76 37.26
C LEU A 127 0.19 -8.29 38.29
N VAL A 128 -1.00 -8.90 38.27
CA VAL A 128 -2.05 -8.60 39.27
C VAL A 128 -1.56 -8.94 40.68
N VAL A 129 -0.89 -10.09 40.85
CA VAL A 129 -0.29 -10.48 42.14
C VAL A 129 0.78 -9.48 42.59
N ALA A 130 1.67 -9.05 41.69
CA ALA A 130 2.70 -8.06 41.99
C ALA A 130 2.10 -6.73 42.46
N PHE A 131 1.03 -6.28 41.81
CA PHE A 131 0.30 -5.08 42.19
C PHE A 131 -0.40 -5.19 43.55
N CYS A 132 -1.03 -6.33 43.84
CA CYS A 132 -1.57 -6.62 45.17
C CYS A 132 -0.50 -6.59 46.25
N ALA A 133 0.75 -6.97 45.94
CA ALA A 133 1.86 -6.90 46.88
C ALA A 133 2.37 -5.45 47.11
N ILE A 134 2.23 -4.55 46.13
CA ILE A 134 2.61 -3.13 46.24
C ILE A 134 1.58 -2.33 47.04
N ALA A 135 0.29 -2.63 46.86
CA ALA A 135 -0.82 -1.83 47.40
C ALA A 135 -0.77 -1.59 48.93
N PRO A 136 -0.38 -2.56 49.80
CA PRO A 136 -0.25 -2.33 51.24
C PRO A 136 0.82 -1.31 51.61
N ILE A 137 1.94 -1.28 50.89
CA ILE A 137 3.03 -0.33 51.16
C ILE A 137 2.60 1.09 50.79
N GLN A 138 1.90 1.25 49.67
CA GLN A 138 1.35 2.55 49.27
C GLN A 138 0.23 3.01 50.19
N ALA A 139 -0.67 2.12 50.60
CA ALA A 139 -1.71 2.45 51.58
C ALA A 139 -1.10 2.88 52.93
N ALA A 140 -0.05 2.18 53.40
CA ALA A 140 0.67 2.54 54.61
C ALA A 140 1.33 3.92 54.46
N SER A 141 2.01 4.20 53.35
CA SER A 141 2.60 5.52 53.08
C SER A 141 1.55 6.64 53.11
N GLN A 142 0.42 6.45 52.43
CA GLN A 142 -0.63 7.45 52.27
C GLN A 142 -1.31 7.84 53.60
N ILE A 143 -1.38 6.93 54.58
CA ILE A 143 -1.90 7.26 55.91
C ILE A 143 -0.87 7.86 56.85
N GLY A 144 0.41 7.99 56.45
CA GLY A 144 1.48 8.52 57.32
C GLY A 144 2.50 7.47 57.80
N GLY A 145 2.48 6.26 57.25
CA GLY A 145 3.45 5.20 57.46
C GLY A 145 2.88 3.99 58.20
N PHE A 146 3.65 2.90 58.27
CA PHE A 146 3.21 1.65 58.91
C PHE A 146 2.81 1.81 60.38
N LYS A 147 3.44 2.74 61.09
CA LYS A 147 3.17 3.01 62.50
C LYS A 147 1.78 3.62 62.73
N GLN A 148 1.16 4.21 61.70
CA GLN A 148 -0.17 4.84 61.78
C GLN A 148 -1.32 3.83 61.58
N ILE A 149 -1.03 2.59 61.17
CA ILE A 149 -2.06 1.57 60.89
C ILE A 149 -2.94 1.29 62.11
N PRO A 150 -2.41 1.09 63.34
CA PRO A 150 -3.25 0.79 64.51
C PRO A 150 -4.21 1.93 64.88
N SER A 151 -3.81 3.17 64.63
CA SER A 151 -4.63 4.37 64.91
C SER A 151 -5.69 4.65 63.84
N ALA A 152 -5.52 4.13 62.63
CA ALA A 152 -6.44 4.39 61.51
C ALA A 152 -6.64 3.15 60.61
N PRO A 153 -7.08 1.99 61.16
CA PRO A 153 -7.18 0.74 60.40
C PRO A 153 -8.22 0.83 59.27
N GLY A 154 -9.32 1.58 59.48
CA GLY A 154 -10.33 1.81 58.45
C GLY A 154 -9.79 2.59 57.24
N ALA A 155 -8.99 3.63 57.48
CA ALA A 155 -8.36 4.41 56.40
C ALA A 155 -7.33 3.58 55.63
N PHE A 156 -6.55 2.75 56.33
CA PHE A 156 -5.62 1.81 55.72
C PHE A 156 -6.33 0.84 54.76
N VAL A 157 -7.38 0.17 55.24
CA VAL A 157 -8.16 -0.78 54.43
C VAL A 157 -8.82 -0.09 53.24
N ALA A 158 -9.40 1.09 53.44
CA ALA A 158 -10.01 1.85 52.35
C ALA A 158 -9.00 2.20 51.25
N LEU A 159 -7.81 2.72 51.62
CA LEU A 159 -6.76 3.05 50.66
C LEU A 159 -6.16 1.81 49.98
N LEU A 160 -6.03 0.69 50.71
CA LEU A 160 -5.62 -0.58 50.13
C LEU A 160 -6.58 -1.03 49.01
N VAL A 161 -7.89 -0.97 49.28
CA VAL A 161 -8.93 -1.32 48.30
C VAL A 161 -8.90 -0.37 47.12
N VAL A 162 -8.78 0.95 47.35
CA VAL A 162 -8.70 1.95 46.28
C VAL A 162 -7.46 1.72 45.40
N ASN A 163 -6.29 1.54 46.00
CA ASN A 163 -5.05 1.28 45.26
C ASN A 163 -5.14 -0.02 44.43
N ALA A 164 -5.71 -1.09 44.99
CA ALA A 164 -5.94 -2.33 44.25
C ALA A 164 -6.95 -2.15 43.10
N ALA A 165 -8.06 -1.44 43.35
CA ALA A 165 -9.10 -1.21 42.35
C ALA A 165 -8.60 -0.37 41.17
N ILE A 166 -7.88 0.73 41.43
CA ILE A 166 -7.29 1.58 40.39
C ILE A 166 -6.42 0.74 39.46
N VAL A 167 -5.58 -0.10 40.06
CA VAL A 167 -4.62 -0.89 39.30
C VAL A 167 -5.30 -1.98 38.47
N ILE A 168 -6.30 -2.66 39.03
CA ILE A 168 -7.13 -3.61 38.28
C ILE A 168 -7.81 -2.92 37.09
N VAL A 169 -8.38 -1.72 37.29
CA VAL A 169 -9.05 -0.96 36.22
C VAL A 169 -8.06 -0.52 35.14
N VAL A 170 -6.90 0.02 35.51
CA VAL A 170 -5.86 0.44 34.55
C VAL A 170 -5.36 -0.76 33.74
N GLN A 171 -5.13 -1.91 34.38
CA GLN A 171 -4.71 -3.12 33.69
C GLN A 171 -5.80 -3.68 32.77
N TRP A 172 -7.06 -3.66 33.21
CA TRP A 172 -8.20 -4.07 32.39
C TRP A 172 -8.36 -3.17 31.16
N LEU A 173 -8.30 -1.85 31.34
CA LEU A 173 -8.35 -0.89 30.23
C LEU A 173 -7.15 -1.04 29.28
N GLY A 174 -5.95 -1.22 29.81
CA GLY A 174 -4.73 -1.41 29.00
C GLY A 174 -4.78 -2.67 28.16
N THR A 175 -5.16 -3.81 28.77
CA THR A 175 -5.28 -5.09 28.04
C THR A 175 -6.39 -5.07 27.01
N ARG A 176 -7.51 -4.40 27.29
CA ARG A 176 -8.60 -4.19 26.33
C ARG A 176 -8.14 -3.37 25.12
N ARG A 177 -7.51 -2.21 25.36
CA ARG A 177 -6.99 -1.36 24.28
C ARG A 177 -5.95 -2.07 23.43
N ALA A 178 -5.06 -2.85 24.04
CA ALA A 178 -4.07 -3.63 23.31
C ALA A 178 -4.71 -4.67 22.38
N ARG A 179 -5.80 -5.32 22.81
CA ARG A 179 -6.58 -6.24 21.96
C ARG A 179 -7.24 -5.51 20.80
N GLU A 180 -7.92 -4.41 21.08
CA GLU A 180 -8.59 -3.59 20.05
C GLU A 180 -7.61 -3.07 18.99
N MET A 181 -6.40 -2.65 19.39
CA MET A 181 -5.36 -2.21 18.45
C MET A 181 -4.86 -3.35 17.56
N ASN A 182 -4.61 -4.53 18.14
CA ASN A 182 -4.16 -5.70 17.37
C ASN A 182 -5.26 -6.18 16.39
N GLU A 183 -6.52 -6.18 16.82
CA GLU A 183 -7.66 -6.51 15.95
C GLU A 183 -7.81 -5.52 14.80
N ARG A 184 -7.63 -4.22 15.05
CA ARG A 184 -7.64 -3.18 14.01
C ARG A 184 -6.49 -3.35 13.02
N GLU A 185 -5.28 -3.64 13.50
CA GLU A 185 -4.13 -3.85 12.64
C GLU A 185 -4.35 -5.06 11.71
N ILE A 186 -4.86 -6.18 12.25
CA ILE A 186 -5.21 -7.35 11.44
C ILE A 186 -6.32 -7.03 10.43
N ALA A 187 -7.33 -6.25 10.82
CA ALA A 187 -8.41 -5.86 9.92
C ALA A 187 -7.93 -4.96 8.77
N LEU A 188 -7.03 -4.01 9.05
CA LEU A 188 -6.43 -3.14 8.04
C LEU A 188 -5.59 -3.94 7.04
N ARG A 189 -4.74 -4.86 7.52
CA ARG A 189 -3.96 -5.73 6.63
C ARG A 189 -4.87 -6.55 5.69
N LYS A 190 -5.96 -7.12 6.21
CA LYS A 190 -6.93 -7.85 5.38
C LYS A 190 -7.63 -6.97 4.34
N LEU A 191 -7.91 -5.71 4.69
CA LEU A 191 -8.51 -4.76 3.76
C LEU A 191 -7.53 -4.40 2.63
N GLU A 192 -6.27 -4.15 2.97
CA GLU A 192 -5.20 -3.87 1.99
C GLU A 192 -5.01 -5.06 1.04
N GLU A 193 -4.94 -6.29 1.55
CA GLU A 193 -4.87 -7.51 0.73
C GLU A 193 -6.07 -7.65 -0.20
N ALA A 194 -7.29 -7.38 0.30
CA ALA A 194 -8.51 -7.44 -0.51
C ALA A 194 -8.53 -6.35 -1.60
N GLN A 195 -8.04 -5.15 -1.30
CA GLN A 195 -7.93 -4.06 -2.27
C GLN A 195 -6.91 -4.37 -3.36
N GLN A 196 -5.73 -4.89 -3.00
CA GLN A 196 -4.72 -5.34 -3.98
C GLN A 196 -5.30 -6.42 -4.90
N ARG A 197 -5.95 -7.43 -4.33
CA ARG A 197 -6.57 -8.50 -5.12
C ARG A 197 -7.68 -7.99 -6.03
N ASN A 198 -8.45 -7.00 -5.59
CA ASN A 198 -9.49 -6.38 -6.41
C ASN A 198 -8.87 -5.59 -7.58
N ALA A 199 -7.81 -4.83 -7.33
CA ALA A 199 -7.07 -4.11 -8.37
C ALA A 199 -6.48 -5.08 -9.42
N GLU A 200 -5.84 -6.17 -8.98
CA GLU A 200 -5.32 -7.20 -9.88
C GLU A 200 -6.42 -7.84 -10.75
N LEU A 201 -7.57 -8.16 -10.15
CA LEU A 201 -8.71 -8.70 -10.90
C LEU A 201 -9.29 -7.66 -11.87
N HIS A 202 -9.32 -6.39 -11.48
CA HIS A 202 -9.78 -5.32 -12.35
C HIS A 202 -8.89 -5.17 -13.58
N ASP A 203 -7.57 -5.19 -13.41
CA ASP A 203 -6.61 -5.13 -14.51
C ASP A 203 -6.77 -6.34 -15.45
N GLN A 204 -6.92 -7.55 -14.90
CA GLN A 204 -7.19 -8.75 -15.70
C GLN A 204 -8.50 -8.66 -16.50
N LEU A 205 -9.55 -8.09 -15.90
CA LEU A 205 -10.83 -7.90 -16.59
C LEU A 205 -10.71 -6.87 -17.73
N LEU A 206 -9.97 -5.78 -17.52
CA LEU A 206 -9.71 -4.78 -18.55
C LEU A 206 -8.91 -5.37 -19.72
N GLU A 207 -7.88 -6.17 -19.44
CA GLU A 207 -7.08 -6.83 -20.47
C GLU A 207 -7.94 -7.81 -21.29
N ARG A 208 -8.74 -8.66 -20.64
CA ARG A 208 -9.66 -9.56 -21.32
C ARG A 208 -10.73 -8.83 -22.13
N ALA A 209 -11.28 -7.74 -21.61
CA ALA A 209 -12.26 -6.93 -22.33
C ALA A 209 -11.63 -6.30 -23.58
N ARG A 210 -10.38 -5.85 -23.50
CA ARG A 210 -9.62 -5.35 -24.65
C ARG A 210 -9.39 -6.43 -25.70
N GLU A 211 -8.93 -7.61 -25.30
CA GLU A 211 -8.73 -8.75 -26.20
C GLU A 211 -10.04 -9.16 -26.90
N GLN A 212 -11.13 -9.26 -26.15
CA GLN A 212 -12.45 -9.57 -26.71
C GLN A 212 -12.91 -8.49 -27.67
N GLY A 213 -12.76 -7.21 -27.32
CA GLY A 213 -13.09 -6.09 -28.21
C GLY A 213 -12.32 -6.13 -29.53
N VAL A 214 -11.02 -6.48 -29.50
CA VAL A 214 -10.20 -6.65 -30.72
C VAL A 214 -10.73 -7.81 -31.58
N LEU A 215 -11.12 -8.93 -30.98
CA LEU A 215 -11.65 -10.09 -31.70
C LEU A 215 -13.03 -9.81 -32.31
N GLU A 216 -13.92 -9.16 -31.56
CA GLU A 216 -15.25 -8.74 -32.04
C GLU A 216 -15.11 -7.78 -33.22
N GLU A 217 -14.19 -6.83 -33.13
CA GLU A 217 -13.92 -5.88 -34.21
C GLU A 217 -13.40 -6.57 -35.46
N ARG A 218 -12.47 -7.53 -35.34
CA ARG A 218 -12.00 -8.34 -36.47
C ARG A 218 -13.13 -9.16 -37.10
N ALA A 219 -14.01 -9.74 -36.29
CA ALA A 219 -15.15 -10.52 -36.79
C ALA A 219 -16.18 -9.61 -37.50
N ARG A 220 -16.40 -8.40 -36.99
CA ARG A 220 -17.23 -7.38 -37.63
C ARG A 220 -16.66 -6.99 -39.00
N LEU A 221 -15.38 -6.61 -39.05
CA LEU A 221 -14.69 -6.26 -40.30
C LEU A 221 -14.73 -7.40 -41.32
N SER A 222 -14.46 -8.64 -40.91
CA SER A 222 -14.51 -9.81 -41.80
C SER A 222 -15.88 -9.98 -42.46
N ARG A 223 -16.98 -9.79 -41.71
CA ARG A 223 -18.34 -9.86 -42.25
C ARG A 223 -18.63 -8.73 -43.23
N GLU A 224 -18.31 -7.49 -42.86
CA GLU A 224 -18.52 -6.32 -43.74
C GLU A 224 -17.75 -6.45 -45.07
N ILE A 225 -16.53 -6.97 -45.01
CA ILE A 225 -15.71 -7.28 -46.18
C ILE A 225 -16.35 -8.40 -47.01
N HIS A 226 -16.76 -9.49 -46.38
CA HIS A 226 -17.39 -10.61 -47.08
C HIS A 226 -18.69 -10.20 -47.79
N ASP A 227 -19.51 -9.39 -47.13
CA ASP A 227 -20.77 -8.89 -47.69
C ASP A 227 -20.52 -7.99 -48.90
N THR A 228 -19.55 -7.08 -48.81
CA THR A 228 -19.15 -6.20 -49.92
C THR A 228 -18.62 -7.01 -51.11
N VAL A 229 -17.69 -7.94 -50.86
CA VAL A 229 -17.12 -8.80 -51.91
C VAL A 229 -18.18 -9.72 -52.54
N ALA A 230 -19.09 -10.27 -51.74
CA ALA A 230 -20.18 -11.10 -52.24
C ALA A 230 -21.13 -10.29 -53.14
N GLN A 231 -21.47 -9.06 -52.75
CA GLN A 231 -22.29 -8.16 -53.58
C GLN A 231 -21.62 -7.84 -54.92
N ASP A 232 -20.32 -7.52 -54.90
CA ASP A 232 -19.56 -7.25 -56.13
C ASP A 232 -19.54 -8.48 -57.06
N LEU A 233 -19.30 -9.68 -56.52
CA LEU A 233 -19.31 -10.93 -57.29
C LEU A 233 -20.68 -11.22 -57.90
N VAL A 234 -21.77 -11.02 -57.16
CA VAL A 234 -23.14 -11.18 -57.69
C VAL A 234 -23.40 -10.21 -58.84
N ALA A 235 -22.97 -8.94 -58.71
CA ALA A 235 -23.13 -7.96 -59.76
C ALA A 235 -22.33 -8.31 -61.02
N ILE A 236 -21.13 -8.86 -60.87
CA ILE A 236 -20.30 -9.35 -62.00
C ILE A 236 -20.96 -10.52 -62.71
N VAL A 237 -21.40 -11.54 -61.95
CA VAL A 237 -22.05 -12.74 -62.51
C VAL A 237 -23.32 -12.35 -63.26
N SER A 238 -24.15 -11.48 -62.68
CA SER A 238 -25.38 -11.00 -63.32
C SER A 238 -25.13 -10.27 -64.65
N GLN A 239 -24.07 -9.46 -64.73
CA GLN A 239 -23.68 -8.77 -65.98
C GLN A 239 -23.17 -9.73 -67.06
N LEU A 240 -22.54 -10.84 -66.66
CA LEU A 240 -22.06 -11.88 -67.59
C LEU A 240 -23.20 -12.78 -68.08
N GLU A 241 -24.14 -13.15 -67.20
CA GLU A 241 -25.30 -13.97 -67.55
C GLU A 241 -26.28 -13.24 -68.47
N ALA A 242 -26.33 -11.92 -68.43
CA ALA A 242 -27.18 -11.10 -69.29
C ALA A 242 -26.66 -10.95 -70.75
N ILE A 243 -25.68 -11.75 -71.18
CA ILE A 243 -25.15 -11.76 -72.56
C ILE A 243 -25.86 -12.86 -73.35
N GLU A 244 -26.72 -12.50 -74.30
CA GLU A 244 -27.39 -13.46 -75.18
C GLU A 244 -26.55 -13.81 -76.43
N PRO A 245 -26.73 -15.01 -77.03
CA PRO A 245 -25.98 -15.42 -78.21
C PRO A 245 -26.34 -14.58 -79.45
N GLY A 246 -25.39 -13.77 -79.93
CA GLY A 246 -25.54 -12.94 -81.14
C GLY A 246 -25.46 -11.43 -80.90
N ASP A 247 -25.39 -10.99 -79.65
CA ASP A 247 -25.28 -9.58 -79.29
C ASP A 247 -23.83 -9.08 -79.37
N VAL A 248 -23.61 -7.76 -79.52
CA VAL A 248 -22.25 -7.15 -79.53
C VAL A 248 -21.69 -7.18 -78.11
N ALA A 249 -21.22 -8.35 -77.68
CA ALA A 249 -20.87 -8.70 -76.30
C ALA A 249 -19.71 -7.90 -75.69
N ALA A 250 -19.01 -7.07 -76.47
CA ALA A 250 -17.81 -6.36 -76.02
C ALA A 250 -18.07 -5.39 -74.86
N GLU A 251 -19.17 -4.63 -74.90
CA GLU A 251 -19.44 -3.57 -73.91
C GLU A 251 -19.92 -4.13 -72.55
N ARG A 252 -20.70 -5.21 -72.56
CA ARG A 252 -21.13 -5.93 -71.35
C ARG A 252 -19.99 -6.70 -70.70
N VAL A 253 -19.15 -7.37 -71.49
CA VAL A 253 -17.91 -8.02 -70.99
C VAL A 253 -16.96 -7.00 -70.39
N GLU A 254 -16.80 -5.82 -71.00
CA GLU A 254 -15.94 -4.77 -70.45
C GLU A 254 -16.51 -4.19 -69.15
N THR A 255 -17.83 -4.09 -69.04
CA THR A 255 -18.51 -3.67 -67.80
C THR A 255 -18.33 -4.70 -66.69
N ALA A 256 -18.51 -5.99 -66.97
CA ALA A 256 -18.24 -7.06 -66.01
C ALA A 256 -16.77 -7.12 -65.57
N LYS A 257 -15.82 -6.92 -66.49
CA LYS A 257 -14.38 -6.80 -66.15
C LYS A 257 -14.10 -5.60 -65.25
N ARG A 258 -14.77 -4.46 -65.48
CA ARG A 258 -14.61 -3.26 -64.65
C ARG A 258 -15.16 -3.48 -63.24
N LEU A 259 -16.34 -4.09 -63.09
CA LEU A 259 -16.85 -4.48 -61.77
C LEU A 259 -15.93 -5.49 -61.07
N ALA A 260 -15.42 -6.50 -61.78
CA ALA A 260 -14.47 -7.48 -61.23
C ALA A 260 -13.15 -6.86 -60.76
N ARG A 261 -12.63 -5.89 -61.50
CA ARG A 261 -11.45 -5.12 -61.07
C ARG A 261 -11.75 -4.24 -59.85
N SER A 262 -12.94 -3.65 -59.78
CA SER A 262 -13.37 -2.85 -58.62
C SER A 262 -13.46 -3.72 -57.36
N GLY A 263 -14.17 -4.85 -57.42
CA GLY A 263 -14.35 -5.73 -56.27
C GLY A 263 -13.08 -6.47 -55.84
N LEU A 264 -12.19 -6.81 -56.78
CA LEU A 264 -10.86 -7.30 -56.43
C LEU A 264 -10.01 -6.22 -55.74
N GLY A 265 -10.17 -4.95 -56.13
CA GLY A 265 -9.55 -3.80 -55.47
C GLY A 265 -10.07 -3.61 -54.05
N GLU A 266 -11.39 -3.73 -53.84
CA GLU A 266 -12.02 -3.63 -52.52
C GLU A 266 -11.62 -4.80 -51.60
N ALA A 267 -11.66 -6.04 -52.10
CA ALA A 267 -11.20 -7.21 -51.36
C ALA A 267 -9.73 -7.09 -50.93
N ARG A 268 -8.86 -6.58 -51.82
CA ARG A 268 -7.43 -6.42 -51.52
C ARG A 268 -7.20 -5.35 -50.46
N ARG A 269 -7.89 -4.19 -50.57
CA ARG A 269 -7.84 -3.12 -49.55
C ARG A 269 -8.37 -3.56 -48.20
N ALA A 270 -9.45 -4.33 -48.19
CA ALA A 270 -10.02 -4.93 -47.00
C ALA A 270 -9.06 -5.90 -46.28
N VAL A 271 -8.37 -6.75 -47.05
CA VAL A 271 -7.29 -7.61 -46.53
C VAL A 271 -6.11 -6.78 -46.03
N ASP A 272 -5.76 -5.69 -46.71
CA ASP A 272 -4.70 -4.78 -46.29
C ASP A 272 -5.09 -4.00 -45.01
N ALA A 273 -6.36 -3.67 -44.80
CA ALA A 273 -6.86 -3.08 -43.55
C ALA A 273 -6.93 -4.07 -42.37
N LEU A 274 -7.12 -5.36 -42.66
CA LEU A 274 -7.04 -6.46 -41.69
C LEU A 274 -5.59 -6.81 -41.32
N LYS A 275 -4.64 -6.60 -42.22
CA LYS A 275 -3.21 -6.63 -41.91
C LYS A 275 -2.89 -5.40 -41.08
N SER A 276 -2.92 -5.57 -39.77
CA SER A 276 -2.42 -4.57 -38.82
C SER A 276 -1.05 -4.06 -39.29
N PRO A 277 -0.86 -2.77 -39.61
CA PRO A 277 0.45 -2.23 -39.86
C PRO A 277 1.11 -2.13 -38.49
N MET A 278 1.93 -3.11 -38.14
CA MET A 278 2.88 -2.89 -37.08
C MET A 278 3.81 -1.78 -37.58
N LEU A 279 4.10 -0.78 -36.74
CA LEU A 279 5.39 -0.12 -36.86
C LEU A 279 6.39 -1.26 -36.61
N ASP A 280 6.93 -1.86 -37.67
CA ASP A 280 7.90 -2.98 -37.61
C ASP A 280 9.24 -2.49 -37.04
N GLY A 281 9.22 -1.91 -35.83
CA GLY A 281 10.33 -1.20 -35.19
C GLY A 281 10.71 0.13 -35.84
N GLN A 282 9.99 0.59 -36.86
CA GLN A 282 10.31 1.85 -37.56
C GLN A 282 9.73 3.08 -36.84
N PRO A 283 10.39 4.24 -36.88
CA PRO A 283 9.83 5.49 -36.37
C PRO A 283 8.55 5.88 -37.12
N LEU A 284 7.54 6.40 -36.41
CA LEU A 284 6.26 6.83 -36.99
C LEU A 284 6.43 7.75 -38.21
N SER A 285 7.41 8.65 -38.17
CA SER A 285 7.71 9.56 -39.28
C SER A 285 8.11 8.84 -40.57
N VAL A 286 8.84 7.74 -40.46
CA VAL A 286 9.26 6.91 -41.60
C VAL A 286 8.05 6.14 -42.12
N ALA A 287 7.28 5.50 -41.22
CA ALA A 287 6.10 4.75 -41.59
C ALA A 287 5.04 5.60 -42.31
N LEU A 288 4.83 6.85 -41.87
CA LEU A 288 3.90 7.79 -42.50
C LEU A 288 4.39 8.22 -43.89
N ALA A 289 5.68 8.53 -44.04
CA ALA A 289 6.26 8.90 -45.32
C ALA A 289 6.15 7.75 -46.34
N ASP A 290 6.44 6.52 -45.92
CA ASP A 290 6.36 5.33 -46.76
C ASP A 290 4.93 5.05 -47.23
N VAL A 291 3.95 5.14 -46.31
CA VAL A 291 2.52 4.97 -46.64
C VAL A 291 2.05 6.02 -47.63
N VAL A 292 2.39 7.30 -47.42
CA VAL A 292 2.00 8.39 -48.32
C VAL A 292 2.65 8.25 -49.69
N HIS A 293 3.94 7.87 -49.74
CA HIS A 293 4.67 7.68 -50.98
C HIS A 293 4.14 6.49 -51.80
N ALA A 294 3.88 5.36 -51.14
CA ALA A 294 3.27 4.20 -51.76
C ALA A 294 1.87 4.52 -52.31
N TRP A 295 1.04 5.23 -51.53
CA TRP A 295 -0.28 5.66 -51.97
C TRP A 295 -0.21 6.62 -53.17
N SER A 296 0.70 7.60 -53.14
CA SER A 296 0.89 8.56 -54.25
C SER A 296 1.26 7.85 -55.55
N THR A 297 2.15 6.86 -55.46
CA THR A 297 2.60 6.06 -56.61
C THR A 297 1.45 5.25 -57.23
N VAL A 298 0.62 4.62 -56.40
CA VAL A 298 -0.51 3.79 -56.86
C VAL A 298 -1.64 4.61 -57.46
N ASN A 299 -1.95 5.77 -56.87
CA ASN A 299 -3.09 6.59 -57.28
C ASN A 299 -2.74 7.69 -58.30
N ALA A 300 -1.45 7.89 -58.62
CA ALA A 300 -0.94 8.97 -59.46
C ALA A 300 -1.41 10.38 -59.00
N ILE A 301 -1.63 10.53 -57.70
CA ILE A 301 -2.01 11.79 -57.03
C ILE A 301 -0.79 12.25 -56.23
N SER A 302 -0.38 13.51 -56.40
CA SER A 302 0.73 14.07 -55.63
C SER A 302 0.32 14.21 -54.16
N ALA A 303 1.04 13.53 -53.27
CA ALA A 303 0.82 13.59 -51.83
C ALA A 303 2.13 13.92 -51.11
N ASP A 304 2.07 14.87 -50.18
CA ASP A 304 3.23 15.31 -49.38
C ASP A 304 2.94 15.18 -47.89
N VAL A 305 3.97 14.81 -47.12
CA VAL A 305 3.88 14.60 -45.67
C VAL A 305 4.74 15.64 -44.96
N GLN A 306 4.13 16.47 -44.13
CA GLN A 306 4.86 17.44 -43.30
C GLN A 306 4.72 17.07 -41.82
N ILE A 307 5.86 16.79 -41.21
CA ILE A 307 5.97 16.43 -39.80
C ILE A 307 6.77 17.51 -39.10
N GLU A 308 6.12 18.26 -38.20
CA GLU A 308 6.76 19.30 -37.41
C GLU A 308 7.01 18.79 -35.98
N GLY A 309 8.28 18.74 -35.58
CA GLY A 309 8.72 18.33 -34.24
C GLY A 309 9.65 17.10 -34.22
N HIS A 310 10.18 16.76 -33.03
CA HIS A 310 10.95 15.52 -32.80
C HIS A 310 10.01 14.42 -32.27
N PRO A 311 9.90 13.26 -32.94
CA PRO A 311 8.98 12.21 -32.54
C PRO A 311 9.48 11.53 -31.26
N VAL A 312 8.72 11.68 -30.17
CA VAL A 312 8.79 10.75 -29.03
C VAL A 312 7.80 9.64 -29.35
N SER A 313 8.28 8.40 -29.37
CA SER A 313 7.42 7.23 -29.57
C SER A 313 6.36 7.20 -28.47
N THR A 314 5.09 7.26 -28.85
CA THR A 314 3.94 7.19 -27.94
C THR A 314 3.15 5.90 -28.15
N GLU A 315 2.34 5.49 -27.16
CA GLU A 315 1.39 4.37 -27.34
C GLU A 315 0.40 4.61 -28.50
N ASP A 316 0.24 5.87 -28.94
CA ASP A 316 -0.69 6.30 -29.97
C ASP A 316 -0.13 6.26 -31.41
N ASP A 317 1.15 5.93 -31.60
CA ASP A 317 1.80 5.97 -32.93
C ASP A 317 1.09 5.08 -33.96
N GLN A 318 0.62 3.89 -33.53
CA GLN A 318 -0.15 2.99 -34.39
C GLN A 318 -1.52 3.57 -34.76
N ASN A 319 -2.18 4.29 -33.84
CA ASN A 319 -3.46 4.93 -34.10
C ASN A 319 -3.30 6.07 -35.11
N LEU A 320 -2.24 6.87 -35.00
CA LEU A 320 -1.95 7.96 -35.94
C LEU A 320 -1.68 7.44 -37.36
N LEU A 321 -0.91 6.35 -37.48
CA LEU A 321 -0.67 5.70 -38.77
C LEU A 321 -1.99 5.22 -39.41
N ARG A 322 -2.90 4.67 -38.60
CA ARG A 322 -4.22 4.21 -39.05
C ARG A 322 -5.12 5.37 -39.51
N ILE A 323 -5.10 6.50 -38.80
CA ILE A 323 -5.84 7.71 -39.18
C ILE A 323 -5.35 8.23 -40.54
N CYS A 324 -4.04 8.26 -40.77
CA CYS A 324 -3.46 8.69 -42.04
C CYS A 324 -3.91 7.80 -43.22
N GLN A 325 -3.88 6.48 -43.04
CA GLN A 325 -4.33 5.52 -44.05
C GLN A 325 -5.81 5.68 -44.41
N GLU A 326 -6.68 5.83 -43.40
CA GLU A 326 -8.11 6.01 -43.64
C GLU A 326 -8.40 7.35 -44.33
N ALA A 327 -7.68 8.42 -43.96
CA ALA A 327 -7.78 9.71 -44.62
C ALA A 327 -7.39 9.61 -46.11
N LEU A 328 -6.27 8.95 -46.44
CA LEU A 328 -5.85 8.69 -47.81
C LEU A 328 -6.84 7.84 -48.60
N SER A 329 -7.45 6.83 -47.95
CA SER A 329 -8.52 6.00 -48.52
C SER A 329 -9.79 6.82 -48.82
N ASN A 330 -10.14 7.77 -47.96
CA ASN A 330 -11.27 8.68 -48.20
C ASN A 330 -11.00 9.64 -49.36
N VAL A 331 -9.77 10.12 -49.49
CA VAL A 331 -9.37 11.00 -50.59
C VAL A 331 -9.46 10.30 -51.94
N SER A 332 -8.99 9.06 -52.05
CA SER A 332 -9.09 8.30 -53.31
C SER A 332 -10.54 7.95 -53.69
N ARG A 333 -11.42 7.72 -52.70
CA ARG A 333 -12.84 7.39 -52.93
C ARG A 333 -13.72 8.59 -53.26
N HIS A 334 -13.49 9.74 -52.61
CA HIS A 334 -14.50 10.81 -52.57
C HIS A 334 -14.01 12.17 -53.06
N ALA A 335 -12.70 12.44 -53.08
CA ALA A 335 -12.25 13.82 -53.18
C ALA A 335 -12.02 14.33 -54.62
N ALA A 336 -11.93 13.46 -55.64
CA ALA A 336 -11.48 13.84 -57.00
C ALA A 336 -10.26 14.80 -56.99
N ALA A 337 -9.41 14.68 -55.96
CA ALA A 337 -8.38 15.64 -55.63
C ALA A 337 -7.11 15.34 -56.42
N LYS A 338 -6.46 16.38 -56.94
CA LYS A 338 -5.17 16.25 -57.62
C LYS A 338 -3.98 16.36 -56.66
N MET A 339 -4.21 16.83 -55.44
CA MET A 339 -3.18 17.04 -54.42
C MET A 339 -3.72 16.81 -53.01
N PHE A 340 -2.96 16.06 -52.19
CA PHE A 340 -3.23 15.83 -50.76
C PHE A 340 -2.05 16.30 -49.92
N GLN A 341 -2.33 17.09 -48.88
CA GLN A 341 -1.34 17.51 -47.88
C GLN A 341 -1.81 17.09 -46.49
N TRP A 342 -0.92 16.44 -45.75
CA TRP A 342 -1.17 16.05 -44.37
C TRP A 342 -0.13 16.66 -43.45
N GLY A 343 -0.62 17.43 -42.47
CA GLY A 343 0.18 18.06 -41.43
C GLY A 343 -0.15 17.49 -40.06
N CYS A 344 0.87 17.02 -39.35
CA CYS A 344 0.76 16.57 -37.96
C CYS A 344 1.67 17.45 -37.07
N PRO A 345 1.12 18.45 -36.37
CA PRO A 345 1.89 19.24 -35.41
C PRO A 345 2.09 18.44 -34.11
N MET A 346 3.32 17.95 -33.85
CA MET A 346 3.65 17.30 -32.59
C MET A 346 4.06 18.36 -31.54
N SER A 347 3.08 18.91 -30.82
CA SER A 347 3.33 19.84 -29.71
C SER A 347 3.61 19.09 -28.40
N THR A 348 4.83 19.20 -27.89
CA THR A 348 5.22 18.80 -26.52
C THR A 348 4.70 19.80 -25.48
N ARG A 349 3.38 19.86 -25.27
CA ARG A 349 2.81 20.55 -24.09
C ARG A 349 2.12 19.53 -23.20
N ALA A 350 2.80 19.20 -22.09
CA ALA A 350 2.36 18.28 -21.06
C ALA A 350 1.14 18.82 -20.29
N SER A 351 -0.02 18.79 -20.93
CA SER A 351 -1.36 18.81 -20.30
C SER A 351 -2.38 18.87 -21.45
N SER A 352 -3.26 17.88 -21.56
CA SER A 352 -4.26 17.67 -22.62
C SER A 352 -3.70 17.28 -23.99
N SER A 353 -3.69 15.98 -24.26
CA SER A 353 -3.45 15.35 -25.56
C SER A 353 -4.58 15.69 -26.53
N THR A 354 -4.52 16.87 -27.13
CA THR A 354 -5.39 17.25 -28.25
C THR A 354 -4.53 17.24 -29.49
N PHE A 355 -4.58 16.15 -30.26
CA PHE A 355 -3.93 16.06 -31.56
C PHE A 355 -4.80 16.79 -32.60
N GLU A 356 -4.42 18.00 -33.01
CA GLU A 356 -5.02 18.69 -34.15
C GLU A 356 -4.38 18.18 -35.46
N THR A 357 -4.91 17.08 -35.97
CA THR A 357 -4.50 16.56 -37.29
C THR A 357 -5.20 17.36 -38.39
N THR A 358 -4.45 18.07 -39.22
CA THR A 358 -5.02 18.86 -40.34
C THR A 358 -4.76 18.14 -41.66
N ALA A 359 -5.82 17.68 -42.31
CA ALA A 359 -5.77 17.11 -43.66
C ALA A 359 -6.43 18.08 -44.65
N GLN A 360 -5.70 18.54 -45.66
CA GLN A 360 -6.24 19.39 -46.72
C GLN A 360 -6.13 18.69 -48.08
N ALA A 361 -7.25 18.59 -48.79
CA ALA A 361 -7.34 18.07 -50.16
C ALA A 361 -7.78 19.21 -51.09
N SER A 362 -7.03 19.46 -52.16
CA SER A 362 -7.29 20.56 -53.10
C SER A 362 -7.59 20.03 -54.51
N ILE A 363 -8.63 20.59 -55.14
CA ILE A 363 -9.03 20.35 -56.53
C ILE A 363 -8.68 21.62 -57.30
N ARG A 364 -7.63 21.60 -58.14
CA ARG A 364 -7.33 22.66 -59.11
C ARG A 364 -7.29 22.11 -60.52
#